data_AF-A0A6D2J4P3-F1
#
_entry.id   AF-A0A6D2J4P3-F1
#
_cell.length_a   1.000
_cell.length_b   1.000
_cell.length_c   1.000
_cell.angle_alpha   90.00
_cell.angle_beta   90.00
_cell.angle_gamma   90.00
#
_symmetry.space_group_name_H-M   'P 1'
#
loop_
_entity.id
_entity.type
_entity.pdbx_description
1 polymer ?
#
loop_
_entity_poly.entity_id
_entity_poly.type
_entity_poly.pdbx_seq_one_letter_code
_entity_poly.pdbx_strand_id
1 'polypeptide(L)'
;MKTMTTTEEMKISSESPTPASFSSLPYDVVLNVLARISRCHHPTVSLVSKGFRSLLASPELDATRTLIGKTEKYNYLCLQFDPSNPCWFTVGPIPKQKKLISIPSFSDQHPKRPAVVSTGSEIYVIGGTVDRTVSRKVYLLDCRSRQWRTLPEMRFPRVSPAAGFIDGKIYVFGGCSKLCTGESWGEIYDPKTQTWEPLPPTTLTPDVSFQKTLMTFFGERIETFFFEKKFCFHGKEKILFRSCLLCLLIGSPLEWCDLEENPIWREVKGLEGLQSSLDFFSLADPGQGRRLTVGWVSKDEDLWCAEISFERPSREELIGTVEWSKILYTLDRSETGGRIHLLSCATVAF
;
A
#
# COMPACT_ATOMS: atom_id res chain seq x y z
N MET A 1 -23.39 -53.71 -71.17
CA MET A 1 -22.87 -52.34 -71.36
C MET A 1 -23.12 -51.59 -70.05
N LYS A 2 -22.08 -51.48 -69.20
CA LYS A 2 -22.13 -50.75 -67.93
C LYS A 2 -21.84 -49.29 -68.25
N THR A 3 -22.71 -48.37 -67.84
CA THR A 3 -22.42 -46.93 -67.95
C THR A 3 -22.47 -46.33 -66.56
N MET A 4 -21.34 -45.71 -66.20
CA MET A 4 -20.96 -45.26 -64.88
C MET A 4 -21.72 -44.01 -64.46
N THR A 5 -22.17 -43.99 -63.20
CA THR A 5 -22.50 -42.79 -62.44
C THR A 5 -21.21 -42.11 -62.01
N THR A 6 -20.95 -40.92 -62.52
CA THR A 6 -19.87 -40.03 -62.07
C THR A 6 -20.37 -39.23 -60.88
N THR A 7 -19.82 -39.52 -59.70
CA THR A 7 -20.02 -38.70 -58.50
C THR A 7 -19.05 -37.53 -58.57
N GLU A 8 -19.55 -36.30 -58.69
CA GLU A 8 -18.75 -35.09 -58.51
C GLU A 8 -18.47 -34.90 -57.01
N GLU A 9 -17.25 -35.23 -56.59
CA GLU A 9 -16.74 -34.80 -55.29
C GLU A 9 -16.40 -33.30 -55.36
N MET A 10 -17.30 -32.47 -54.84
CA MET A 10 -16.99 -31.07 -54.50
C MET A 10 -15.91 -31.06 -53.42
N LYS A 11 -14.67 -30.77 -53.84
CA LYS A 11 -13.54 -30.48 -52.97
C LYS A 11 -13.78 -29.14 -52.26
N ILE A 12 -14.41 -29.18 -51.09
CA ILE A 12 -14.49 -28.03 -50.18
C ILE A 12 -13.08 -27.74 -49.70
N SER A 13 -12.46 -26.69 -50.24
CA SER A 13 -11.20 -26.16 -49.73
C SER A 13 -11.47 -25.54 -48.35
N SER A 14 -11.12 -26.28 -47.29
CA SER A 14 -11.06 -25.75 -45.93
C SER A 14 -9.82 -24.87 -45.79
N GLU A 15 -9.83 -23.66 -46.35
CA GLU A 15 -8.91 -22.62 -45.91
C GLU A 15 -9.39 -22.17 -44.53
N SER A 16 -8.68 -22.62 -43.49
CA SER A 16 -8.84 -22.04 -42.16
C SER A 16 -8.49 -20.56 -42.24
N PRO A 17 -9.36 -19.65 -41.74
CA PRO A 17 -9.04 -18.23 -41.74
C PRO A 17 -7.73 -18.03 -40.98
N THR A 18 -6.80 -17.29 -41.58
CA THR A 18 -5.52 -16.96 -40.95
C THR A 18 -5.82 -16.32 -39.60
N PRO A 19 -5.19 -16.74 -38.49
CA PRO A 19 -5.52 -16.20 -37.18
C PRO A 19 -5.35 -14.68 -37.21
N ALA A 20 -6.41 -13.94 -36.88
CA ALA A 20 -6.32 -12.50 -36.78
C ALA A 20 -5.23 -12.14 -35.77
N SER A 21 -4.22 -11.40 -36.23
CA SER A 21 -3.16 -10.93 -35.35
C SER A 21 -3.77 -9.99 -34.31
N PHE A 22 -3.35 -10.11 -33.04
CA PHE A 22 -3.81 -9.19 -32.00
C PHE A 22 -3.48 -7.70 -32.33
N SER A 23 -2.48 -7.49 -33.19
CA SER A 23 -2.11 -6.17 -33.71
C SER A 23 -3.12 -5.56 -34.70
N SER A 24 -4.09 -6.32 -35.21
CA SER A 24 -5.13 -5.81 -36.12
C SER A 24 -6.40 -5.36 -35.39
N LEU A 25 -6.47 -5.53 -34.06
CA LEU A 25 -7.60 -5.08 -33.25
C LEU A 25 -7.53 -3.56 -32.99
N PRO A 26 -8.67 -2.86 -32.93
CA PRO A 26 -8.71 -1.47 -32.47
C PRO A 26 -8.14 -1.32 -31.06
N TYR A 27 -7.49 -0.17 -30.80
CA TYR A 27 -6.84 0.13 -29.53
C TYR A 27 -7.76 -0.10 -28.31
N ASP A 28 -8.99 0.40 -28.38
CA ASP A 28 -9.95 0.29 -27.26
C ASP A 28 -10.34 -1.17 -26.99
N VAL A 29 -10.41 -2.01 -28.02
CA VAL A 29 -10.70 -3.45 -27.88
C VAL A 29 -9.52 -4.15 -27.20
N VAL A 30 -8.28 -3.84 -27.61
CA VAL A 30 -7.07 -4.37 -26.98
C VAL A 30 -7.04 -3.99 -25.49
N LEU A 31 -7.28 -2.71 -25.18
CA LEU A 31 -7.28 -2.19 -23.81
C LEU A 31 -8.36 -2.87 -22.96
N ASN A 32 -9.56 -3.04 -23.52
CA ASN A 32 -10.69 -3.69 -22.86
C ASN A 32 -10.42 -5.18 -22.57
N VAL A 33 -9.76 -5.90 -23.49
CA VAL A 33 -9.34 -7.29 -23.28
C VAL A 33 -8.27 -7.36 -22.19
N LEU A 34 -7.23 -6.54 -22.26
CA LEU A 34 -6.17 -6.50 -21.26
C LEU A 34 -6.70 -6.11 -19.87
N ALA A 35 -7.68 -5.20 -19.80
CA ALA A 35 -8.29 -4.77 -18.54
C ALA A 35 -8.99 -5.91 -17.80
N ARG A 36 -9.41 -6.98 -18.48
CA ARG A 36 -10.03 -8.16 -17.86
C ARG A 36 -9.02 -9.17 -17.31
N ILE A 37 -7.75 -9.05 -17.69
CA ILE A 37 -6.69 -9.93 -17.21
C ILE A 37 -6.28 -9.47 -15.82
N SER A 38 -6.26 -10.40 -14.86
CA SER A 38 -5.78 -10.07 -13.50
C SER A 38 -4.32 -9.65 -13.52
N ARG A 39 -3.97 -8.68 -12.66
CA ARG A 39 -2.63 -8.09 -12.66
C ARG A 39 -1.54 -9.08 -12.27
N CYS A 40 -1.89 -10.20 -11.62
CA CYS A 40 -0.93 -11.27 -11.33
C CYS A 40 -0.34 -11.90 -12.61
N HIS A 41 -1.04 -11.83 -13.74
CA HIS A 41 -0.55 -12.31 -15.04
C HIS A 41 0.13 -11.22 -15.87
N HIS A 42 0.07 -9.94 -15.47
CA HIS A 42 0.69 -8.84 -16.21
C HIS A 42 2.19 -9.03 -16.44
N PRO A 43 3.00 -9.55 -15.48
CA PRO A 43 4.40 -9.84 -15.77
C PRO A 43 4.59 -10.75 -16.98
N THR A 44 3.82 -11.84 -17.08
CA THR A 44 3.87 -12.76 -18.23
C THR A 44 3.37 -12.10 -19.52
N VAL A 45 2.25 -11.38 -19.44
CA VAL A 45 1.65 -10.70 -20.61
C VAL A 45 2.56 -9.58 -21.14
N SER A 46 3.33 -8.93 -20.27
CA SER A 46 4.30 -7.88 -20.65
C SER A 46 5.49 -8.40 -21.47
N LEU A 47 5.70 -9.71 -21.51
CA LEU A 47 6.73 -10.36 -22.32
C LEU A 47 6.30 -10.60 -23.76
N VAL A 48 5.01 -10.49 -24.07
CA VAL A 48 4.46 -10.73 -25.42
C VAL A 48 5.02 -9.72 -26.43
N SER A 49 5.02 -8.44 -26.09
CA SER A 49 5.59 -7.38 -26.94
C SER A 49 5.86 -6.09 -26.15
N LYS A 50 6.67 -5.19 -26.73
CA LYS A 50 6.86 -3.83 -26.18
C LYS A 50 5.54 -3.06 -26.07
N GLY A 51 4.62 -3.24 -27.04
CA GLY A 51 3.32 -2.60 -27.04
C GLY A 51 2.46 -3.06 -25.86
N PHE A 52 2.37 -4.37 -25.63
CA PHE A 52 1.65 -4.93 -24.48
C PHE A 52 2.24 -4.45 -23.15
N ARG A 53 3.59 -4.45 -23.03
CA ARG A 53 4.26 -3.89 -21.85
C ARG A 53 3.88 -2.43 -21.59
N SER A 54 3.86 -1.60 -22.64
CA SER A 54 3.48 -0.19 -22.52
C SER A 54 2.02 -0.02 -22.12
N LEU A 55 1.10 -0.79 -22.73
CA LEU A 55 -0.32 -0.75 -22.40
C LEU A 55 -0.60 -1.19 -20.96
N LEU A 56 0.08 -2.23 -20.48
CA LEU A 56 -0.04 -2.71 -19.10
C LEU A 56 0.46 -1.71 -18.06
N ALA A 57 1.35 -0.80 -18.46
CA ALA A 57 1.85 0.28 -17.60
C ALA A 57 1.08 1.60 -17.78
N SER A 58 0.07 1.64 -18.65
CA SER A 58 -0.63 2.86 -19.04
C SER A 58 -1.73 3.25 -18.05
N PRO A 59 -1.95 4.55 -17.79
CA PRO A 59 -3.06 5.01 -16.96
C PRO A 59 -4.43 4.71 -17.58
N GLU A 60 -4.52 4.62 -18.92
CA GLU A 60 -5.75 4.30 -19.64
C GLU A 60 -6.27 2.89 -19.28
N LEU A 61 -5.35 1.94 -19.03
CA LEU A 61 -5.72 0.60 -18.60
C LEU A 61 -6.36 0.61 -17.22
N ASP A 62 -5.77 1.30 -16.25
CA ASP A 62 -6.30 1.44 -14.89
C ASP A 62 -7.67 2.14 -14.91
N ALA A 63 -7.83 3.20 -15.72
CA ALA A 63 -9.10 3.87 -15.92
C ALA A 63 -10.16 2.91 -16.51
N THR A 64 -9.77 2.11 -17.50
CA THR A 64 -10.66 1.11 -18.12
C THR A 64 -11.07 0.03 -17.11
N ARG A 65 -10.12 -0.48 -16.31
CA ARG A 65 -10.38 -1.45 -15.24
C ARG A 65 -11.35 -0.92 -14.20
N THR A 66 -11.15 0.33 -13.78
CA THR A 66 -12.06 1.04 -12.88
C THR A 66 -13.46 1.11 -13.47
N LEU A 67 -13.59 1.53 -14.73
CA LEU A 67 -14.87 1.64 -15.43
C LEU A 67 -15.63 0.30 -15.51
N ILE A 68 -14.93 -0.81 -15.73
CA ILE A 68 -15.54 -2.15 -15.85
C ILE A 68 -15.64 -2.90 -14.51
N GLY A 69 -15.34 -2.26 -13.37
CA GLY A 69 -15.41 -2.86 -12.04
C GLY A 69 -14.41 -3.99 -11.82
N LYS A 70 -13.24 -3.93 -12.46
CA LYS A 70 -12.15 -4.92 -12.33
C LYS A 70 -10.99 -4.41 -11.48
N THR A 71 -11.27 -3.53 -10.52
CA THR A 71 -10.21 -2.98 -9.69
C THR A 71 -9.60 -4.04 -8.77
N GLU A 72 -8.28 -4.15 -8.71
CA GLU A 72 -7.57 -5.07 -7.81
C GLU A 72 -6.73 -4.30 -6.80
N LYS A 73 -6.85 -4.68 -5.52
CA LYS A 73 -6.01 -4.15 -4.45
C LYS A 73 -4.71 -4.96 -4.36
N TYR A 74 -3.61 -4.25 -4.29
CA TYR A 74 -2.28 -4.79 -4.11
C TYR A 74 -1.61 -4.10 -2.94
N ASN A 75 -0.86 -4.88 -2.18
CA ASN A 75 -0.12 -4.40 -1.04
C ASN A 75 1.36 -4.35 -1.34
N TYR A 76 2.00 -3.35 -0.77
CA TYR A 76 3.39 -3.05 -0.98
C TYR A 76 4.06 -3.02 0.39
N LEU A 77 5.12 -3.79 0.54
CA LEU A 77 5.84 -3.94 1.80
C LEU A 77 7.30 -3.58 1.61
N CYS A 78 7.80 -2.66 2.43
CA CYS A 78 9.22 -2.40 2.53
C CYS A 78 9.81 -3.27 3.63
N LEU A 79 10.53 -4.32 3.23
CA LEU A 79 11.15 -5.27 4.14
C LEU A 79 12.66 -5.08 4.15
N GLN A 80 13.28 -5.25 5.32
CA GLN A 80 14.72 -5.33 5.50
C GLN A 80 15.06 -6.73 6.03
N PHE A 81 15.91 -7.44 5.30
CA PHE A 81 16.43 -8.75 5.70
C PHE A 81 17.87 -8.55 6.16
N ASP A 82 18.12 -8.52 7.48
CA ASP A 82 19.48 -8.23 7.96
C ASP A 82 20.52 -9.23 7.41
N PRO A 83 21.68 -8.76 6.89
CA PRO A 83 22.22 -7.38 6.90
C PRO A 83 21.92 -6.56 5.62
N SER A 84 20.98 -6.99 4.79
CA SER A 84 20.67 -6.40 3.48
C SER A 84 19.98 -5.04 3.60
N ASN A 85 20.12 -4.23 2.54
CA ASN A 85 19.36 -3.00 2.40
C ASN A 85 17.85 -3.27 2.28
N PRO A 86 17.00 -2.35 2.76
CA PRO A 86 15.56 -2.48 2.59
C PRO A 86 15.15 -2.52 1.12
N CYS A 87 14.14 -3.32 0.83
CA CYS A 87 13.58 -3.48 -0.51
C CYS A 87 12.06 -3.50 -0.46
N TRP A 88 11.43 -2.97 -1.50
CA TRP A 88 9.98 -2.99 -1.64
C TRP A 88 9.54 -4.27 -2.34
N PHE A 89 8.44 -4.85 -1.86
CA PHE A 89 7.85 -6.07 -2.38
C PHE A 89 6.39 -5.87 -2.69
N THR A 90 5.92 -6.44 -3.79
CA THR A 90 4.51 -6.51 -4.12
C THR A 90 3.88 -7.80 -3.60
N VAL A 91 2.80 -7.64 -2.85
CA VAL A 91 1.87 -8.68 -2.40
C VAL A 91 0.54 -8.45 -3.13
N GLY A 92 0.29 -9.22 -4.19
CA GLY A 92 -1.00 -9.32 -4.85
C GLY A 92 -2.10 -10.00 -4.02
N PRO A 93 -3.26 -10.27 -4.65
CA PRO A 93 -4.45 -10.72 -3.96
C PRO A 93 -4.21 -12.05 -3.21
N ILE A 94 -4.18 -11.94 -1.90
CA ILE A 94 -4.10 -13.07 -0.96
C ILE A 94 -5.50 -13.73 -0.99
N PRO A 95 -5.61 -15.07 -1.03
CA PRO A 95 -4.61 -16.06 -0.65
C PRO A 95 -3.94 -16.83 -1.79
N LYS A 96 -4.00 -16.32 -3.03
CA LYS A 96 -3.51 -17.03 -4.23
C LYS A 96 -2.02 -16.84 -4.50
N GLN A 97 -1.38 -15.82 -3.94
CA GLN A 97 0.04 -15.57 -4.14
C GLN A 97 0.91 -16.49 -3.27
N LYS A 98 1.97 -17.02 -3.88
CA LYS A 98 2.92 -17.94 -3.22
C LYS A 98 4.31 -17.33 -2.98
N LYS A 99 4.60 -16.15 -3.52
CA LYS A 99 5.94 -15.54 -3.45
C LYS A 99 5.87 -14.01 -3.51
N LEU A 100 6.68 -13.35 -2.69
CA LEU A 100 6.92 -11.91 -2.77
C LEU A 100 7.63 -11.55 -4.09
N ILE A 101 7.20 -10.46 -4.72
CA ILE A 101 7.84 -9.96 -5.94
C ILE A 101 8.61 -8.69 -5.57
N SER A 102 9.94 -8.76 -5.63
CA SER A 102 10.81 -7.60 -5.36
C SER A 102 10.61 -6.52 -6.42
N ILE A 103 10.63 -5.28 -5.96
CA ILE A 103 10.69 -4.06 -6.75
C ILE A 103 12.13 -3.56 -6.65
N PRO A 104 12.77 -3.20 -7.78
CA PRO A 104 14.11 -2.64 -7.75
C PRO A 104 14.23 -1.52 -6.71
N SER A 105 15.21 -1.63 -5.82
CA SER A 105 15.43 -0.64 -4.78
C SER A 105 15.77 0.70 -5.40
N PHE A 106 15.30 1.76 -4.75
CA PHE A 106 15.67 3.12 -5.07
C PHE A 106 16.66 3.63 -4.05
N SER A 107 17.74 4.26 -4.55
CA SER A 107 18.89 4.69 -3.76
C SER A 107 19.62 3.52 -3.10
N ASP A 108 20.91 3.68 -2.82
CA ASP A 108 21.67 2.71 -2.01
C ASP A 108 21.16 2.65 -0.56
N GLN A 109 20.31 3.60 -0.15
CA GLN A 109 19.72 3.64 1.19
C GLN A 109 18.25 4.12 1.19
N HIS A 110 17.37 3.27 1.72
CA HIS A 110 15.99 3.62 2.06
C HIS A 110 15.97 4.48 3.34
N PRO A 111 15.20 5.57 3.39
CA PRO A 111 15.11 6.38 4.59
C PRO A 111 14.53 5.59 5.76
N LYS A 112 15.08 5.76 6.95
CA LYS A 112 14.48 5.26 8.20
C LYS A 112 13.37 6.21 8.64
N ARG A 113 12.24 5.64 9.08
CA ARG A 113 11.10 6.39 9.61
C ARG A 113 10.54 7.49 8.66
N PRO A 114 10.33 7.20 7.35
CA PRO A 114 9.63 8.13 6.47
C PRO A 114 8.13 8.14 6.77
N ALA A 115 7.39 9.10 6.20
CA ALA A 115 5.97 8.90 5.97
C ALA A 115 5.76 8.18 4.63
N VAL A 116 4.73 7.33 4.57
CA VAL A 116 4.31 6.65 3.34
C VAL A 116 2.86 6.98 3.05
N VAL A 117 2.58 7.44 1.84
CA VAL A 117 1.23 7.79 1.38
C VAL A 117 0.98 7.10 0.05
N SER A 118 -0.11 6.34 -0.07
CA SER A 118 -0.56 5.79 -1.35
C SER A 118 -1.73 6.59 -1.90
N THR A 119 -1.74 6.82 -3.21
CA THR A 119 -2.86 7.44 -3.94
C THR A 119 -2.89 6.93 -5.37
N GLY A 120 -4.07 6.52 -5.84
CA GLY A 120 -4.22 5.88 -7.14
C GLY A 120 -3.27 4.68 -7.30
N SER A 121 -2.37 4.77 -8.29
CA SER A 121 -1.35 3.76 -8.63
C SER A 121 0.07 4.16 -8.17
N GLU A 122 0.18 5.06 -7.19
CA GLU A 122 1.44 5.68 -6.76
C GLU A 122 1.65 5.56 -5.24
N ILE A 123 2.92 5.39 -4.82
CA ILE A 123 3.34 5.42 -3.40
C ILE A 123 4.40 6.49 -3.21
N TYR A 124 4.15 7.40 -2.28
CA TYR A 124 5.04 8.49 -1.90
C TYR A 124 5.79 8.11 -0.61
N VAL A 125 7.11 8.25 -0.61
CA VAL A 125 8.00 8.08 0.55
C VAL A 125 8.60 9.44 0.89
N ILE A 126 8.25 9.97 2.06
CA ILE A 126 8.46 11.38 2.40
C ILE A 126 9.35 11.51 3.64
N GLY A 127 10.48 12.19 3.49
CA GLY A 127 11.39 12.49 4.59
C GLY A 127 12.07 11.26 5.20
N GLY A 128 12.16 11.24 6.52
CA GLY A 128 12.87 10.22 7.29
C GLY A 128 14.34 10.58 7.51
N THR A 129 15.16 9.57 7.75
CA THR A 129 16.60 9.72 8.04
C THR A 129 17.43 8.84 7.14
N VAL A 130 18.41 9.43 6.45
CA VAL A 130 19.41 8.73 5.62
C VAL A 130 20.77 9.10 6.20
N ASP A 131 21.63 8.12 6.48
CA ASP A 131 22.96 8.35 7.09
C ASP A 131 22.94 9.31 8.31
N ARG A 132 21.99 9.10 9.23
CA ARG A 132 21.76 9.93 10.44
C ARG A 132 21.36 11.39 10.16
N THR A 133 21.11 11.75 8.91
CA THR A 133 20.68 13.08 8.47
C THR A 133 19.18 13.09 8.19
N VAL A 134 18.46 14.05 8.77
CA VAL A 134 17.03 14.22 8.51
C VAL A 134 16.82 14.75 7.09
N SER A 135 15.99 14.07 6.32
CA SER A 135 15.84 14.30 4.88
C SER A 135 14.66 15.21 4.54
N ARG A 136 14.83 16.02 3.49
CA ARG A 136 13.75 16.76 2.78
C ARG A 136 13.21 16.00 1.57
N LYS A 137 13.90 14.93 1.18
CA LYS A 137 13.64 14.23 -0.08
C LYS A 137 12.30 13.53 -0.06
N VAL A 138 11.73 13.46 -1.26
CA VAL A 138 10.46 12.83 -1.53
C VAL A 138 10.69 11.91 -2.72
N TYR A 139 10.28 10.66 -2.56
CA TYR A 139 10.38 9.65 -3.61
C TYR A 139 8.99 9.16 -3.96
N LEU A 140 8.80 8.83 -5.22
CA LEU A 140 7.60 8.16 -5.69
C LEU A 140 7.95 6.83 -6.31
N LEU A 141 7.23 5.79 -5.92
CA LEU A 141 7.11 4.54 -6.66
C LEU A 141 5.84 4.60 -7.52
N ASP A 142 6.00 4.59 -8.85
CA ASP A 142 4.90 4.31 -9.77
C ASP A 142 4.69 2.79 -9.81
N CYS A 143 3.55 2.33 -9.30
CA CYS A 143 3.27 0.91 -9.11
C CYS A 143 2.80 0.20 -10.39
N ARG A 144 2.55 0.93 -11.48
CA ARG A 144 2.26 0.37 -12.82
C ARG A 144 3.56 -0.08 -13.48
N SER A 145 4.53 0.83 -13.52
CA SER A 145 5.84 0.65 -14.14
C SER A 145 6.88 0.03 -13.20
N ARG A 146 6.60 0.01 -11.89
CA ARG A 146 7.52 -0.41 -10.82
C ARG A 146 8.83 0.40 -10.84
N GLN A 147 8.72 1.67 -11.21
CA GLN A 147 9.86 2.58 -11.29
C GLN A 147 9.75 3.64 -10.21
N TRP A 148 10.92 4.07 -9.77
CA TRP A 148 11.04 5.14 -8.80
C TRP A 148 11.40 6.45 -9.47
N ARG A 149 10.88 7.56 -8.94
CA ARG A 149 11.29 8.92 -9.30
C ARG A 149 11.53 9.76 -8.05
N THR A 150 12.52 10.64 -8.12
CA THR A 150 12.71 11.72 -7.15
C THR A 150 11.74 12.85 -7.48
N LEU A 151 11.04 13.35 -6.47
CA LEU A 151 10.15 14.51 -6.58
C LEU A 151 10.79 15.75 -5.96
N PRO A 152 10.24 16.96 -6.20
CA PRO A 152 10.68 18.17 -5.52
C PRO A 152 10.72 18.00 -4.00
N GLU A 153 11.81 18.46 -3.39
CA GLU A 153 12.05 18.33 -1.96
C GLU A 153 11.09 19.22 -1.14
N MET A 154 10.74 18.76 0.07
CA MET A 154 10.05 19.58 1.06
C MET A 154 10.88 20.81 1.44
N ARG A 155 10.24 21.87 1.94
CA ARG A 155 10.94 23.05 2.44
C ARG A 155 11.70 22.73 3.73
N PHE A 156 11.15 21.87 4.58
CA PHE A 156 11.74 21.50 5.86
C PHE A 156 12.06 20.00 5.98
N PRO A 157 13.20 19.62 6.60
CA PRO A 157 13.56 18.22 6.82
C PRO A 157 12.71 17.62 7.95
N ARG A 158 12.16 16.41 7.73
CA ARG A 158 11.24 15.76 8.68
C ARG A 158 11.62 14.30 8.95
N VAL A 159 11.56 13.87 10.21
CA VAL A 159 11.69 12.46 10.64
C VAL A 159 10.42 12.01 11.35
N SER A 160 9.88 10.85 10.98
CA SER A 160 8.52 10.44 11.38
C SER A 160 7.44 11.51 11.14
N PRO A 161 7.38 12.16 9.96
CA PRO A 161 6.25 13.02 9.67
C PRO A 161 4.95 12.21 9.64
N ALA A 162 3.83 12.87 9.90
CA ALA A 162 2.51 12.38 9.54
C ALA A 162 2.16 12.91 8.14
N ALA A 163 1.56 12.09 7.29
CA ALA A 163 1.14 12.52 5.97
C ALA A 163 -0.13 11.81 5.48
N GLY A 164 -0.85 12.43 4.56
CA GLY A 164 -1.92 11.77 3.81
C GLY A 164 -2.43 12.58 2.62
N PHE A 165 -3.27 11.95 1.82
CA PHE A 165 -3.75 12.47 0.54
C PHE A 165 -5.21 12.93 0.65
N ILE A 166 -5.48 14.20 0.35
CA ILE A 166 -6.80 14.84 0.42
C ILE A 166 -6.97 15.75 -0.78
N ASP A 167 -8.13 15.67 -1.44
CA ASP A 167 -8.53 16.59 -2.53
C ASP A 167 -7.45 16.79 -3.59
N GLY A 168 -6.73 15.70 -3.91
CA GLY A 168 -5.68 15.72 -4.92
C GLY A 168 -4.31 16.16 -4.42
N LYS A 169 -4.15 16.50 -3.13
CA LYS A 169 -2.90 17.02 -2.54
C LYS A 169 -2.41 16.14 -1.40
N ILE A 170 -1.10 16.17 -1.14
CA ILE A 170 -0.48 15.46 0.00
C ILE A 170 -0.16 16.47 1.09
N TYR A 171 -0.71 16.26 2.27
CA TYR A 171 -0.45 17.09 3.43
C TYR A 171 0.58 16.38 4.32
N VAL A 172 1.57 17.13 4.83
CA VAL A 172 2.67 16.59 5.65
C VAL A 172 2.88 17.46 6.88
N PHE A 173 2.98 16.85 8.06
CA PHE A 173 3.00 17.55 9.35
C PHE A 173 3.98 16.93 10.33
N GLY A 174 4.43 17.76 11.28
CA GLY A 174 5.28 17.30 12.38
C GLY A 174 6.63 16.77 11.89
N GLY A 175 7.32 16.04 12.77
CA GLY A 175 8.62 15.43 12.45
C GLY A 175 9.78 16.40 12.23
N CYS A 176 9.55 17.71 12.35
CA CYS A 176 10.59 18.72 12.30
C CYS A 176 11.39 18.73 13.63
N SER A 177 12.67 19.11 13.55
CA SER A 177 13.53 19.31 14.74
C SER A 177 13.14 20.58 15.52
N LYS A 178 13.93 21.01 16.51
CA LYS A 178 13.68 22.17 17.42
C LYS A 178 13.42 23.53 16.73
N LEU A 179 13.31 23.57 15.40
CA LEU A 179 13.04 24.74 14.56
C LEU A 179 11.55 24.87 14.16
N CYS A 180 10.63 24.15 14.83
CA CYS A 180 9.18 24.28 14.68
C CYS A 180 8.68 25.66 15.12
N THR A 181 8.86 26.68 14.29
CA THR A 181 8.30 28.03 14.49
C THR A 181 7.41 28.36 13.30
N GLY A 182 6.17 28.81 13.58
CA GLY A 182 5.25 29.44 12.64
C GLY A 182 4.88 28.63 11.39
N GLU A 183 5.79 28.55 10.42
CA GLU A 183 5.60 28.00 9.07
C GLU A 183 6.09 26.55 8.91
N SER A 184 6.92 26.03 9.82
CA SER A 184 7.54 24.71 9.68
C SER A 184 6.71 23.55 10.26
N TRP A 185 5.51 23.82 10.78
CA TRP A 185 4.66 22.80 11.40
C TRP A 185 4.08 21.80 10.38
N GLY A 186 3.81 22.26 9.15
CA GLY A 186 3.40 21.38 8.05
C GLY A 186 3.36 22.07 6.70
N GLU A 187 3.26 21.27 5.64
CA GLU A 187 3.34 21.67 4.25
C GLU A 187 2.39 20.83 3.39
N ILE A 188 1.95 21.39 2.28
CA ILE A 188 1.10 20.74 1.28
C ILE A 188 1.90 20.58 0.00
N TYR A 189 1.94 19.36 -0.53
CA TYR A 189 2.42 19.08 -1.87
C TYR A 189 1.24 18.94 -2.83
N ASP A 190 1.30 19.67 -3.93
CA ASP A 190 0.36 19.51 -5.03
C ASP A 190 1.04 18.70 -6.16
N PRO A 191 0.62 17.44 -6.39
CA PRO A 191 1.16 16.60 -7.46
C PRO A 191 0.96 17.16 -8.87
N LYS A 192 -0.04 18.03 -9.09
CA LYS A 192 -0.32 18.62 -10.41
C LYS A 192 0.68 19.70 -10.75
N THR A 193 0.99 20.58 -9.81
CA THR A 193 1.97 21.66 -10.00
C THR A 193 3.39 21.25 -9.60
N GLN A 194 3.53 20.14 -8.87
CA GLN A 194 4.77 19.68 -8.26
C GLN A 194 5.41 20.71 -7.32
N THR A 195 4.57 21.45 -6.59
CA THR A 195 5.02 22.50 -5.66
C THR A 195 4.67 22.19 -4.22
N TRP A 196 5.50 22.69 -3.31
CA TRP A 196 5.27 22.65 -1.86
C TRP A 196 4.85 24.03 -1.36
N GLU A 197 3.76 24.08 -0.60
CA GLU A 197 3.24 25.29 0.03
C GLU A 197 3.20 25.09 1.56
N PRO A 198 3.58 26.11 2.37
CA PRO A 198 3.42 26.01 3.81
C PRO A 198 1.94 25.97 4.18
N LEU A 199 1.61 25.25 5.24
CA LEU A 199 0.30 25.40 5.85
C LEU A 199 0.17 26.76 6.55
N PRO A 200 -1.05 27.34 6.60
CA PRO A 200 -1.32 28.56 7.35
C PRO A 200 -0.83 28.45 8.81
N PRO A 201 -0.40 29.55 9.45
CA PRO A 201 0.03 29.50 10.84
C PRO A 201 -1.09 28.94 11.74
N THR A 202 -0.74 27.97 12.59
CA THR A 202 -1.68 27.46 13.60
C THR A 202 -1.61 28.31 14.87
N THR A 203 -2.76 28.52 15.52
CA THR A 203 -2.86 29.17 16.84
C THR A 203 -2.43 28.24 17.98
N LEU A 204 -2.26 26.93 17.69
CA LEU A 204 -1.74 25.97 18.64
C LEU A 204 -0.26 26.26 18.86
N THR A 205 0.12 26.72 20.06
CA THR A 205 1.52 26.83 20.46
C THR A 205 2.17 25.45 20.34
N PRO A 206 3.13 25.24 19.43
CA PRO A 206 3.70 23.93 19.27
C PRO A 206 4.68 23.67 20.42
N ASP A 207 4.19 23.22 21.58
CA ASP A 207 5.07 22.75 22.65
C ASP A 207 5.75 21.45 22.18
N VAL A 208 6.99 21.63 21.72
CA VAL A 208 8.15 20.75 21.80
C VAL A 208 7.81 19.27 22.02
N SER A 209 7.37 18.60 20.94
CA SER A 209 7.61 17.18 20.59
C SER A 209 6.44 16.56 19.81
N PHE A 210 6.01 17.15 18.69
CA PHE A 210 5.07 16.50 17.75
C PHE A 210 5.76 15.34 17.02
N GLN A 211 6.12 14.31 17.77
CA GLN A 211 6.86 13.16 17.24
C GLN A 211 5.94 12.17 16.51
N LYS A 212 4.62 12.17 16.79
CA LYS A 212 3.63 11.34 16.08
C LYS A 212 2.22 11.93 16.18
N THR A 213 1.83 12.72 15.18
CA THR A 213 0.42 13.12 14.96
C THR A 213 -0.32 11.94 14.32
N LEU A 214 -1.49 11.57 14.86
CA LEU A 214 -2.41 10.73 14.10
C LEU A 214 -3.29 11.65 13.27
N MET A 215 -3.29 11.44 11.97
CA MET A 215 -4.24 12.09 11.08
C MET A 215 -5.41 11.16 10.84
N THR A 216 -6.61 11.67 11.08
CA THR A 216 -7.84 10.97 10.73
C THR A 216 -8.60 11.84 9.74
N PHE A 217 -8.95 11.24 8.61
CA PHE A 217 -9.56 11.93 7.49
C PHE A 217 -11.06 11.62 7.49
N PHE A 218 -11.88 12.66 7.68
CA PHE A 218 -13.34 12.57 7.63
C PHE A 218 -13.86 13.31 6.40
N GLY A 219 -13.86 12.63 5.24
CA GLY A 219 -14.20 13.28 3.97
C GLY A 219 -13.25 14.44 3.67
N GLU A 220 -13.77 15.68 3.59
CA GLU A 220 -12.99 16.92 3.39
C GLU A 220 -12.38 17.49 4.69
N ARG A 221 -12.61 16.87 5.85
CA ARG A 221 -12.12 17.36 7.15
C ARG A 221 -10.91 16.57 7.64
N ILE A 222 -9.89 17.32 8.06
CA ILE A 222 -8.70 16.78 8.75
C ILE A 222 -8.93 16.89 10.24
N GLU A 223 -9.01 15.76 10.94
CA GLU A 223 -8.89 15.75 12.39
C GLU A 223 -7.48 15.28 12.75
N THR A 224 -6.71 16.21 13.30
CA THR A 224 -5.39 15.92 13.85
C THR A 224 -5.54 15.62 15.33
N PHE A 225 -5.37 14.35 15.70
CA PHE A 225 -5.35 13.96 17.10
C PHE A 225 -3.94 14.14 17.66
N PHE A 226 -3.80 15.09 18.57
CA PHE A 226 -2.58 15.35 19.34
C PHE A 226 -2.66 14.56 20.64
N PHE A 227 -1.83 13.53 20.78
CA PHE A 227 -1.74 12.78 22.04
C PHE A 227 -0.76 13.48 22.98
N GLU A 228 -1.20 13.87 24.18
CA GLU A 228 -0.34 14.48 25.20
C GLU A 228 0.82 13.55 25.59
N LYS A 229 1.94 14.17 26.01
CA LYS A 229 3.26 13.61 26.37
C LYS A 229 3.26 12.35 27.28
N LYS A 230 2.14 11.99 27.92
CA LYS A 230 2.06 10.82 28.83
C LYS A 230 1.97 9.46 28.13
N PHE A 231 1.61 9.42 26.85
CA PHE A 231 1.39 8.17 26.12
C PHE A 231 2.45 7.97 25.02
N CYS A 232 3.72 8.04 25.43
CA CYS A 232 4.87 7.73 24.58
C CYS A 232 4.91 6.23 24.27
N PHE A 233 4.52 5.84 23.06
CA PHE A 233 4.69 4.45 22.61
C PHE A 233 5.38 4.41 21.25
N HIS A 234 6.60 3.88 21.23
CA HIS A 234 7.37 3.66 20.02
C HIS A 234 6.67 2.59 19.14
N GLY A 235 6.79 2.70 17.81
CA GLY A 235 6.42 1.61 16.89
C GLY A 235 4.95 1.39 16.47
N LYS A 236 3.96 2.18 16.91
CA LYS A 236 2.53 1.92 16.60
C LYS A 236 2.08 2.35 15.18
N GLU A 237 1.34 1.51 14.46
CA GLU A 237 0.50 1.87 13.29
C GLU A 237 -0.96 2.04 13.76
N LYS A 238 -1.68 3.04 13.23
CA LYS A 238 -3.08 3.30 13.59
C LYS A 238 -3.93 3.34 12.32
N ILE A 239 -5.04 2.62 12.33
CA ILE A 239 -5.95 2.48 11.19
C ILE A 239 -7.32 3.00 11.60
N LEU A 240 -7.91 3.89 10.80
CA LEU A 240 -9.32 4.23 10.97
C LEU A 240 -10.17 3.07 10.44
N PHE A 241 -11.00 2.49 11.30
CA PHE A 241 -11.98 1.48 10.94
C PHE A 241 -13.37 1.98 11.33
N ARG A 242 -14.14 2.42 10.33
CA ARG A 242 -15.44 3.10 10.50
C ARG A 242 -15.31 4.41 11.30
N SER A 243 -15.64 4.37 12.59
CA SER A 243 -15.62 5.49 13.54
C SER A 243 -14.71 5.20 14.74
N CYS A 244 -13.92 4.13 14.64
CA CYS A 244 -13.00 3.70 15.68
C CYS A 244 -11.58 3.72 15.12
N LEU A 245 -10.60 4.02 15.98
CA LEU A 245 -9.20 3.81 15.67
C LEU A 245 -8.82 2.42 16.12
N LEU A 246 -8.28 1.62 15.20
CA LEU A 246 -7.52 0.43 15.53
C LEU A 246 -6.06 0.83 15.74
N CYS A 247 -5.43 0.30 16.76
CA CYS A 247 -4.02 0.47 17.03
C CYS A 247 -3.32 -0.88 17.00
N LEU A 248 -2.37 -1.00 16.08
CA LEU A 248 -1.49 -2.14 15.96
C LEU A 248 -0.22 -1.83 16.74
N LEU A 249 -0.01 -2.61 17.79
CA LEU A 249 1.06 -2.46 18.76
C LEU A 249 2.05 -3.59 18.65
N ILE A 250 3.33 -3.23 18.66
CA ILE A 250 4.42 -4.18 18.85
C ILE A 250 4.21 -4.90 20.19
N GLY A 251 4.04 -6.23 20.14
CA GLY A 251 3.96 -7.07 21.32
C GLY A 251 2.73 -6.87 22.20
N SER A 252 1.69 -6.17 21.73
CA SER A 252 0.42 -6.03 22.45
C SER A 252 -0.74 -6.55 21.60
N PRO A 253 -1.89 -6.89 22.22
CA PRO A 253 -3.11 -7.19 21.49
C PRO A 253 -3.52 -6.09 20.51
N LEU A 254 -4.35 -6.45 19.53
CA LEU A 254 -5.03 -5.46 18.69
C LEU A 254 -5.96 -4.63 19.59
N GLU A 255 -5.71 -3.33 19.68
CA GLU A 255 -6.53 -2.41 20.47
C GLU A 255 -7.39 -1.53 19.57
N TRP A 256 -8.52 -1.06 20.10
CA TRP A 256 -9.43 -0.14 19.44
C TRP A 256 -9.97 0.92 20.40
N CYS A 257 -10.31 2.10 19.88
CA CYS A 257 -11.01 3.13 20.63
C CYS A 257 -11.99 3.90 19.73
N ASP A 258 -13.04 4.47 20.32
CA ASP A 258 -13.88 5.44 19.62
C ASP A 258 -13.17 6.80 19.55
N LEU A 259 -13.50 7.56 18.50
CA LEU A 259 -12.97 8.91 18.29
C LEU A 259 -13.71 9.90 19.18
N GLU A 260 -13.23 10.04 20.42
CA GLU A 260 -13.73 10.98 21.42
C GLU A 260 -12.57 11.85 21.95
N GLU A 261 -12.87 12.98 22.61
CA GLU A 261 -11.86 13.90 23.15
C GLU A 261 -10.87 13.20 24.11
N ASN A 262 -11.31 12.13 24.79
CA ASN A 262 -10.48 11.25 25.61
C ASN A 262 -10.66 9.79 25.20
N PRO A 263 -9.87 9.28 24.24
CA PRO A 263 -10.06 7.93 23.70
C PRO A 263 -9.71 6.86 24.74
N ILE A 264 -10.66 5.98 25.03
CA ILE A 264 -10.47 4.80 25.87
C ILE A 264 -10.09 3.62 24.98
N TRP A 265 -8.85 3.14 25.10
CA TRP A 265 -8.38 1.96 24.38
C TRP A 265 -8.93 0.68 25.02
N ARG A 266 -9.45 -0.21 24.17
CA ARG A 266 -9.98 -1.52 24.55
C ARG A 266 -9.38 -2.58 23.64
N GLU A 267 -9.16 -3.78 24.16
CA GLU A 267 -8.69 -4.92 23.35
C GLU A 267 -9.81 -5.43 22.42
N VAL A 268 -9.44 -5.84 21.21
CA VAL A 268 -10.31 -6.58 20.31
C VAL A 268 -10.35 -8.05 20.74
N LYS A 269 -11.54 -8.55 21.05
CA LYS A 269 -11.75 -9.95 21.49
C LYS A 269 -11.80 -10.92 20.29
N GLY A 270 -11.61 -12.21 20.53
CA GLY A 270 -11.72 -13.26 19.50
C GLY A 270 -10.45 -13.49 18.68
N LEU A 271 -9.36 -12.79 19.03
CA LEU A 271 -8.05 -12.87 18.38
C LEU A 271 -6.99 -13.48 19.29
N GLU A 272 -7.38 -14.27 20.29
CA GLU A 272 -6.48 -14.84 21.30
C GLU A 272 -5.44 -15.77 20.67
N GLY A 273 -5.79 -16.45 19.56
CA GLY A 273 -4.89 -17.31 18.79
C GLY A 273 -3.86 -16.57 17.93
N LEU A 274 -3.97 -15.25 17.80
CA LEU A 274 -3.00 -14.39 17.10
C LEU A 274 -1.90 -13.85 18.03
N GLN A 275 -1.94 -14.12 19.34
CA GLN A 275 -0.99 -13.56 20.33
C GLN A 275 0.13 -14.57 20.67
N SER A 276 1.42 -14.24 20.56
CA SER A 276 2.17 -13.31 21.43
C SER A 276 3.49 -12.93 20.74
N SER A 277 3.88 -11.65 20.80
CA SER A 277 5.14 -11.04 20.29
C SER A 277 5.23 -10.70 18.80
N LEU A 278 4.18 -10.16 18.18
CA LEU A 278 4.11 -10.02 16.72
C LEU A 278 3.90 -8.54 16.30
N ASP A 279 4.68 -8.10 15.31
CA ASP A 279 4.59 -6.76 14.70
C ASP A 279 3.43 -6.71 13.71
N PHE A 280 2.23 -6.34 14.15
CA PHE A 280 1.11 -6.21 13.22
C PHE A 280 1.21 -4.93 12.38
N PHE A 281 0.88 -5.04 11.10
CA PHE A 281 0.76 -3.91 10.17
C PHE A 281 -0.49 -4.01 9.30
N SER A 282 -1.03 -2.85 8.91
CA SER A 282 -2.15 -2.80 7.98
C SER A 282 -1.69 -3.17 6.59
N LEU A 283 -2.44 -4.08 5.96
CA LEU A 283 -2.31 -4.43 4.56
C LEU A 283 -3.50 -3.95 3.75
N ALA A 284 -4.48 -3.22 4.29
CA ALA A 284 -5.54 -2.67 3.46
C ALA A 284 -6.26 -1.52 4.15
N ASP A 285 -6.54 -0.47 3.38
CA ASP A 285 -7.57 0.50 3.72
C ASP A 285 -8.93 -0.21 3.76
N PRO A 286 -9.65 -0.16 4.91
CA PRO A 286 -10.99 -0.70 5.07
C PRO A 286 -12.02 0.16 4.33
N GLY A 287 -11.88 0.31 3.02
CA GLY A 287 -12.92 0.86 2.16
C GLY A 287 -14.20 0.02 2.29
N GLN A 288 -15.19 0.57 3.02
CA GLN A 288 -16.55 0.03 3.27
C GLN A 288 -16.65 -1.38 3.88
N GLY A 289 -15.53 -2.03 4.23
CA GLY A 289 -15.48 -3.44 4.58
C GLY A 289 -15.64 -3.73 6.08
N ARG A 290 -16.32 -4.83 6.41
CA ARG A 290 -16.25 -5.47 7.75
C ARG A 290 -14.87 -6.09 8.02
N ARG A 291 -13.89 -5.97 7.13
CA ARG A 291 -12.68 -6.78 7.12
C ARG A 291 -11.42 -5.92 7.00
N LEU A 292 -10.35 -6.37 7.64
CA LEU A 292 -9.02 -5.79 7.60
C LEU A 292 -8.02 -6.90 7.29
N THR A 293 -7.14 -6.65 6.34
CA THR A 293 -5.97 -7.51 6.15
C THR A 293 -4.84 -6.99 7.03
N VAL A 294 -4.30 -7.85 7.89
CA VAL A 294 -3.15 -7.56 8.74
C VAL A 294 -2.00 -8.49 8.40
N GLY A 295 -0.77 -7.98 8.44
CA GLY A 295 0.43 -8.80 8.35
C GLY A 295 1.21 -8.77 9.66
N TRP A 296 2.06 -9.77 9.90
CA TRP A 296 3.00 -9.76 11.02
C TRP A 296 4.21 -10.65 10.78
N VAL A 297 5.29 -10.45 11.56
CA VAL A 297 6.45 -11.36 11.57
C VAL A 297 6.35 -12.29 12.79
N SER A 298 6.42 -13.61 12.57
CA SER A 298 6.36 -14.63 13.63
C SER A 298 7.64 -14.67 14.48
N LYS A 299 7.58 -15.34 15.64
CA LYS A 299 8.79 -15.70 16.42
C LYS A 299 9.79 -16.52 15.60
N ASP A 300 9.29 -17.22 14.60
CA ASP A 300 10.11 -18.00 13.68
C ASP A 300 10.70 -17.18 12.52
N GLU A 301 10.49 -15.86 12.53
CA GLU A 301 10.89 -14.90 11.47
C GLU A 301 10.21 -15.19 10.13
N ASP A 302 9.00 -15.76 10.16
CA ASP A 302 8.15 -15.89 8.98
C ASP A 302 7.26 -14.66 8.84
N LEU A 303 7.08 -14.18 7.61
CA LEU A 303 6.10 -13.13 7.31
C LEU A 303 4.73 -13.77 7.12
N TRP A 304 3.81 -13.47 8.03
CA TRP A 304 2.42 -13.90 8.02
C TRP A 304 1.46 -12.81 7.58
N CYS A 305 0.27 -13.24 7.18
CA CYS A 305 -0.85 -12.38 6.89
C CYS A 305 -2.18 -13.07 7.21
N ALA A 306 -3.17 -12.30 7.66
CA ALA A 306 -4.53 -12.73 7.87
C ALA A 306 -5.53 -11.67 7.42
N GLU A 307 -6.73 -12.13 7.07
CA GLU A 307 -7.90 -11.26 7.01
C GLU A 307 -8.74 -11.46 8.26
N ILE A 308 -9.06 -10.35 8.92
CA ILE A 308 -9.85 -10.30 10.13
C ILE A 308 -11.15 -9.58 9.80
N SER A 309 -12.29 -10.23 10.02
CA SER A 309 -13.59 -9.57 10.04
C SER A 309 -13.91 -9.04 11.43
N PHE A 310 -14.63 -7.92 11.50
CA PHE A 310 -15.01 -7.29 12.76
C PHE A 310 -16.52 -7.17 12.88
N GLU A 311 -17.00 -7.53 14.07
CA GLU A 311 -18.38 -7.35 14.51
C GLU A 311 -18.40 -6.51 15.78
N ARG A 312 -19.34 -5.56 15.86
CA ARG A 312 -19.52 -4.68 17.01
C ARG A 312 -20.85 -5.02 17.67
N PRO A 313 -20.89 -6.00 18.59
CA PRO A 313 -22.14 -6.42 19.25
C PRO A 313 -22.66 -5.35 20.22
N SER A 314 -21.79 -4.51 20.78
CA SER A 314 -22.17 -3.43 21.69
C SER A 314 -21.29 -2.18 21.50
N ARG A 315 -21.63 -1.07 22.18
CA ARG A 315 -20.81 0.15 22.15
C ARG A 315 -19.42 -0.06 22.75
N GLU A 316 -19.24 -1.01 23.65
CA GLU A 316 -17.98 -1.19 24.39
C GLU A 316 -17.18 -2.40 23.92
N GLU A 317 -17.66 -3.11 22.89
CA GLU A 317 -17.07 -4.36 22.46
C GLU A 317 -16.91 -4.42 20.94
N LEU A 318 -15.70 -4.78 20.50
CA LEU A 318 -15.37 -5.11 19.13
C LEU A 318 -14.78 -6.52 19.13
N ILE A 319 -15.35 -7.41 18.33
CA ILE A 319 -14.94 -8.80 18.20
C ILE A 319 -14.33 -8.97 16.80
N GLY A 320 -13.13 -9.53 16.74
CA GLY A 320 -12.45 -9.92 15.53
C GLY A 320 -12.59 -11.42 15.26
N THR A 321 -12.81 -11.80 14.01
CA THR A 321 -12.79 -13.20 13.55
C THR A 321 -11.77 -13.36 12.44
N VAL A 322 -10.85 -14.31 12.59
CA VAL A 322 -9.86 -14.62 11.55
C VAL A 322 -10.52 -15.42 10.44
N GLU A 323 -10.72 -14.78 9.28
CA GLU A 323 -11.33 -15.41 8.10
C GLU A 323 -10.35 -16.39 7.43
N TRP A 324 -9.07 -16.02 7.39
CA TRP A 324 -7.97 -16.87 6.95
C TRP A 324 -6.64 -16.34 7.49
N SER A 325 -5.64 -17.21 7.56
CA SER A 325 -4.25 -16.88 7.92
C SER A 325 -3.27 -17.71 7.07
N LYS A 326 -2.21 -17.07 6.55
CA LYS A 326 -1.20 -17.71 5.70
C LYS A 326 0.19 -17.08 5.87
N ILE A 327 1.22 -17.90 5.64
CA ILE A 327 2.60 -17.44 5.48
C ILE A 327 2.78 -16.87 4.07
N LEU A 328 3.28 -15.63 3.99
CA LEU A 328 3.67 -14.94 2.75
C LEU A 328 5.13 -15.20 2.38
N TYR A 329 5.99 -15.37 3.38
CA TYR A 329 7.41 -15.62 3.21
C TYR A 329 7.98 -16.38 4.40
N THR A 330 8.78 -17.40 4.12
CA THR A 330 9.55 -18.14 5.14
C THR A 330 11.02 -17.79 4.96
N LEU A 331 11.66 -17.38 6.05
CA LEU A 331 13.10 -17.08 6.02
C LEU A 331 13.89 -18.39 6.00
N ASP A 332 14.73 -18.57 4.99
CA ASP A 332 15.66 -19.70 4.96
C ASP A 332 16.81 -19.45 5.94
N ARG A 333 16.78 -20.15 7.07
CA ARG A 333 17.77 -20.02 8.15
C ARG A 333 19.15 -20.59 7.77
N SER A 334 19.25 -21.34 6.67
CA SER A 334 20.52 -21.93 6.24
C SER A 334 21.46 -20.91 5.59
N GLU A 335 20.94 -19.81 5.05
CA GLU A 335 21.72 -18.79 4.34
C GLU A 335 21.87 -17.47 5.12
N THR A 336 20.92 -17.13 6.00
CA THR A 336 20.94 -15.87 6.74
C THR A 336 20.54 -16.09 8.20
N GLY A 337 21.46 -15.86 9.14
CA GLY A 337 21.12 -15.69 10.56
C GLY A 337 20.40 -14.37 10.87
N GLY A 338 19.74 -13.78 9.87
CA GLY A 338 19.15 -12.45 9.89
C GLY A 338 17.73 -12.42 10.44
N ARG A 339 17.25 -11.22 10.75
CA ARG A 339 15.85 -10.94 11.12
C ARG A 339 15.13 -10.24 9.99
N ILE A 340 13.80 -10.39 9.93
CA ILE A 340 12.95 -9.63 9.04
C ILE A 340 12.41 -8.40 9.78
N HIS A 341 12.68 -7.22 9.25
CA HIS A 341 12.06 -5.98 9.74
C HIS A 341 11.12 -5.43 8.67
N LEU A 342 9.86 -5.19 9.04
CA LEU A 342 8.98 -4.36 8.22
C LEU A 342 9.23 -2.89 8.54
N LEU A 343 9.53 -2.11 7.51
CA LEU A 343 9.77 -0.67 7.65
C LEU A 343 8.56 0.17 7.27
N SER A 344 7.79 -0.26 6.28
CA SER A 344 6.63 0.49 5.76
C SER A 344 5.71 -0.43 4.95
N CYS A 345 4.44 -0.08 4.90
CA CYS A 345 3.43 -0.74 4.09
C CYS A 345 2.57 0.30 3.36
N ALA A 346 1.98 -0.10 2.24
CA ALA A 346 1.02 0.70 1.49
C ALA A 346 0.08 -0.20 0.70
N THR A 347 -1.16 0.26 0.51
CA THR A 347 -2.15 -0.42 -0.33
C THR A 347 -2.51 0.47 -1.51
N VAL A 348 -2.53 -0.13 -2.70
CA VAL A 348 -2.73 0.54 -3.99
C VAL A 348 -3.82 -0.22 -4.74
N ALA A 349 -4.75 0.51 -5.35
CA ALA A 349 -5.85 -0.06 -6.12
C ALA A 349 -5.72 0.31 -7.61
N PHE A 350 -5.96 -0.66 -8.49
CA PHE A 350 -5.77 -0.54 -9.95
C PHE A 350 -6.97 -0.99 -10.74
#